data_AF-G2YEJ3-F1
#
_entry.id   AF-G2YEJ3-F1
#
_cell.length_a   1.000
_cell.length_b   1.000
_cell.length_c   1.000
_cell.angle_alpha   90.00
_cell.angle_beta   90.00
_cell.angle_gamma   90.00
#
_symmetry.space_group_name_H-M   'P 1'
#
loop_
_entity.id
_entity.type
_entity.pdbx_description
1 polymer ?
#
loop_
_entity_poly.entity_id
_entity_poly.type
_entity_poly.pdbx_seq_one_letter_code
_entity_poly.pdbx_strand_id
1 'polypeptide(L)'
;MWNGMKSAVFCALSDAVATMQDHSIVPKKIDYCWLFHGRRGEHAIYSLGFTEIVEHVRHTYGSQCSSPQDWASDDTLGSLIQHLTFASTGAGDMGYLTLLNELYGRYQIRAWDFLNHWDRTPLAPPYHFRNWRGHRYILPQEVTCHLGAGFGPIGHLIQGYYQSAEWMANHGLDQVKTAYRSGYA
;
A
#
# COMPACT_ATOMS: atom_id res chain seq x y z
N MET A 1 11.07 13.64 -13.50
CA MET A 1 10.41 12.31 -13.56
C MET A 1 9.24 12.24 -12.58
N TRP A 2 9.47 12.41 -11.26
CA TRP A 2 8.41 12.38 -10.24
C TRP A 2 7.21 13.28 -10.53
N ASN A 3 7.43 14.58 -10.76
CA ASN A 3 6.33 15.52 -11.02
C ASN A 3 5.48 15.15 -12.25
N GLY A 4 6.08 14.55 -13.28
CA GLY A 4 5.35 14.08 -14.46
C GLY A 4 4.50 12.84 -14.16
N MET A 5 5.06 11.87 -13.43
CA MET A 5 4.32 10.69 -12.96
C MET A 5 3.17 11.09 -12.03
N LYS A 6 3.45 11.97 -11.07
CA LYS A 6 2.46 12.56 -10.15
C LYS A 6 1.31 13.20 -10.90
N SER A 7 1.62 14.07 -11.87
CA SER A 7 0.61 14.71 -12.72
C SER A 7 -0.23 13.67 -13.46
N ALA A 8 0.40 12.64 -14.04
CA ALA A 8 -0.33 11.59 -14.75
C ALA A 8 -1.25 10.77 -13.82
N VAL A 9 -0.80 10.44 -12.60
CA VAL A 9 -1.62 9.74 -11.60
C VAL A 9 -2.82 10.59 -11.18
N PHE A 10 -2.62 11.88 -10.93
CA PHE A 10 -3.70 12.79 -10.53
C PHE A 10 -4.69 13.04 -11.65
N CYS A 11 -4.23 13.16 -12.90
CA CYS A 11 -5.09 13.21 -14.07
C CYS A 11 -5.91 11.92 -14.20
N ALA A 12 -5.26 10.75 -14.14
CA ALA A 12 -5.97 9.47 -14.25
C ALA A 12 -7.01 9.26 -13.14
N LEU A 13 -6.69 9.67 -11.91
CA LEU A 13 -7.66 9.65 -10.80
C LEU A 13 -8.83 10.60 -11.06
N SER A 14 -8.54 11.82 -11.53
CA SER A 14 -9.58 12.80 -11.83
C SER A 14 -10.51 12.35 -12.96
N ASP A 15 -9.94 11.80 -14.03
CA ASP A 15 -10.67 11.27 -15.17
C ASP A 15 -11.55 10.08 -14.76
N ALA A 16 -11.05 9.20 -13.89
CA ALA A 16 -11.81 8.08 -13.36
C ALA A 16 -13.00 8.57 -12.50
N VAL A 17 -12.79 9.56 -11.64
CA VAL A 17 -13.86 10.16 -10.83
C VAL A 17 -14.90 10.84 -11.71
N ALA A 18 -14.48 11.62 -12.72
CA ALA A 18 -15.39 12.27 -13.67
C ALA A 18 -16.23 11.23 -14.43
N THR A 19 -15.60 10.16 -14.92
CA THR A 19 -16.31 9.05 -15.57
C THR A 19 -17.33 8.41 -14.63
N MET A 20 -16.98 8.18 -13.36
CA MET A 20 -17.93 7.65 -12.38
C MET A 20 -19.11 8.61 -12.17
N GLN A 21 -18.86 9.91 -12.06
CA GLN A 21 -19.88 10.94 -11.90
C GLN A 21 -20.85 11.00 -13.09
N ASP A 22 -20.35 10.91 -14.32
CA ASP A 22 -21.16 10.86 -15.54
C ASP A 22 -22.14 9.66 -15.53
N HIS A 23 -21.77 8.59 -14.83
CA HIS A 23 -22.59 7.40 -14.62
C HIS A 23 -23.36 7.39 -13.28
N SER A 24 -23.36 8.50 -12.53
CA SER A 24 -23.97 8.59 -11.18
C SER A 24 -23.41 7.56 -10.19
N ILE A 25 -22.14 7.18 -10.36
CA ILE A 25 -21.40 6.27 -9.50
C ILE A 25 -20.53 7.09 -8.56
N VAL A 26 -20.49 6.68 -7.29
CA VAL A 26 -19.63 7.27 -6.27
C VAL A 26 -18.41 6.37 -6.06
N PRO A 27 -17.18 6.92 -6.00
CA PRO A 27 -15.99 6.15 -5.64
C PRO A 27 -16.16 5.47 -4.30
N LYS A 28 -15.94 4.14 -4.27
CA LYS A 28 -16.01 3.33 -3.04
C LYS A 28 -14.63 2.92 -2.53
N LYS A 29 -13.66 2.86 -3.44
CA LYS A 29 -12.32 2.33 -3.16
C LYS A 29 -11.26 2.95 -4.06
N ILE A 30 -10.12 3.28 -3.49
CA ILE A 30 -8.88 3.67 -4.17
C ILE A 30 -7.78 2.77 -3.60
N ASP A 31 -7.33 1.82 -4.41
CA ASP A 31 -6.25 0.90 -4.04
C ASP A 31 -4.94 1.36 -4.66
N TYR A 32 -4.04 1.89 -3.83
CA TYR A 32 -2.69 2.22 -4.26
C TYR A 32 -1.81 1.00 -4.03
N CYS A 33 -1.26 0.44 -5.12
CA CYS A 33 -0.53 -0.85 -5.11
C CYS A 33 0.91 -0.72 -5.63
N TRP A 34 1.88 -1.44 -5.03
CA TRP A 34 3.27 -1.48 -5.51
C TRP A 34 4.03 -2.74 -5.17
N LEU A 35 4.90 -3.14 -6.10
CA LEU A 35 5.94 -4.13 -5.89
C LEU A 35 7.30 -3.43 -5.81
N PHE A 36 8.08 -3.73 -4.77
CA PHE A 36 9.49 -3.36 -4.78
C PHE A 36 10.25 -4.11 -5.89
N HIS A 37 10.98 -3.42 -6.76
CA HIS A 37 11.75 -4.06 -7.84
C HIS A 37 13.25 -4.20 -7.51
N GLY A 38 13.62 -4.06 -6.24
CA GLY A 38 15.00 -4.28 -5.78
C GLY A 38 15.96 -3.11 -6.00
N ARG A 39 15.56 -1.99 -6.65
CA ARG A 39 16.47 -0.84 -6.84
C ARG A 39 16.35 0.15 -5.68
N ARG A 40 17.51 0.65 -5.24
CA ARG A 40 17.58 1.65 -4.16
C ARG A 40 16.81 2.92 -4.56
N GLY A 41 15.91 3.37 -3.68
CA GLY A 41 15.18 4.64 -3.82
C GLY A 41 13.78 4.56 -4.44
N GLU A 42 13.42 3.46 -5.12
CA GLU A 42 12.09 3.32 -5.76
C GLU A 42 10.95 3.30 -4.73
N HIS A 43 11.26 2.80 -3.56
CA HIS A 43 10.30 2.67 -2.49
C HIS A 43 9.95 3.97 -1.80
N ALA A 44 10.94 4.86 -1.68
CA ALA A 44 10.72 6.23 -1.23
C ALA A 44 9.74 6.94 -2.15
N ILE A 45 9.91 6.79 -3.47
CA ILE A 45 9.06 7.41 -4.48
C ILE A 45 7.62 6.91 -4.33
N TYR A 46 7.42 5.61 -4.16
CA TYR A 46 6.07 5.05 -4.02
C TYR A 46 5.38 5.50 -2.73
N SER A 47 6.03 5.36 -1.58
CA SER A 47 5.43 5.79 -0.31
C SER A 47 5.18 7.30 -0.28
N LEU A 48 6.11 8.12 -0.80
CA LEU A 48 5.91 9.58 -0.91
C LEU A 48 4.67 9.89 -1.75
N GLY A 49 4.46 9.13 -2.83
CA GLY A 49 3.24 9.20 -3.63
C GLY A 49 1.96 8.92 -2.87
N PHE A 50 1.99 8.00 -1.89
CA PHE A 50 0.80 7.68 -1.12
C PHE A 50 0.29 8.89 -0.34
N THR A 51 1.18 9.59 0.38
CA THR A 51 0.81 10.80 1.13
C THR A 51 0.26 11.87 0.18
N GLU A 52 0.89 12.05 -0.98
CA GLU A 52 0.43 13.04 -1.95
C GLU A 52 -0.93 12.68 -2.59
N ILE A 53 -1.25 11.40 -2.77
CA ILE A 53 -2.57 10.95 -3.23
C ILE A 53 -3.64 11.24 -2.19
N VAL A 54 -3.37 10.95 -0.91
CA VAL A 54 -4.31 11.25 0.17
C VAL A 54 -4.58 12.76 0.22
N GLU A 55 -3.54 13.60 0.18
CA GLU A 55 -3.71 15.05 0.16
C GLU A 55 -4.41 15.55 -1.11
N HIS A 56 -4.11 14.96 -2.28
CA HIS A 56 -4.81 15.30 -3.51
C HIS A 56 -6.32 15.01 -3.41
N VAL A 57 -6.71 13.83 -2.90
CA VAL A 57 -8.13 13.51 -2.68
C VAL A 57 -8.78 14.53 -1.73
N ARG A 58 -8.10 14.91 -0.64
CA ARG A 58 -8.61 15.87 0.33
C ARG A 58 -8.79 17.27 -0.25
N HIS A 59 -7.83 17.72 -1.06
CA HIS A 59 -7.86 19.05 -1.69
C HIS A 59 -8.83 19.14 -2.87
N THR A 60 -8.98 18.06 -3.64
CA THR A 60 -9.78 18.08 -4.86
C THR A 60 -11.23 17.68 -4.61
N TYR A 61 -11.47 16.74 -3.70
CA TYR A 61 -12.81 16.20 -3.45
C TYR A 61 -13.22 16.25 -1.98
N GLY A 62 -12.28 16.26 -1.05
CA GLY A 62 -12.55 16.11 0.37
C GLY A 62 -12.73 17.42 1.13
N SER A 63 -12.41 17.35 2.42
CA SER A 63 -12.60 18.40 3.43
C SER A 63 -11.92 19.74 3.11
N GLN A 64 -10.94 19.75 2.20
CA GLN A 64 -10.17 20.93 1.83
C GLN A 64 -10.54 21.47 0.45
N CYS A 65 -11.56 20.90 -0.20
CA CYS A 65 -12.15 21.40 -1.43
C CYS A 65 -13.21 22.48 -1.15
N SER A 66 -13.43 23.39 -2.10
CA SER A 66 -14.51 24.37 -2.06
C SER A 66 -15.91 23.76 -2.20
N SER A 67 -16.00 22.56 -2.81
CA SER A 67 -17.23 21.78 -2.95
C SER A 67 -16.97 20.34 -2.49
N PRO A 68 -16.87 20.11 -1.17
CA PRO A 68 -16.52 18.81 -0.61
C PRO A 68 -17.58 17.77 -0.97
N GLN A 69 -17.10 16.57 -1.25
CA GLN A 69 -17.88 15.38 -1.52
C GLN A 69 -17.88 14.49 -0.28
N ASP A 70 -19.04 14.02 0.15
CA ASP A 70 -19.18 13.23 1.37
C ASP A 70 -18.30 11.96 1.36
N TRP A 71 -18.16 11.33 0.19
CA TRP A 71 -17.35 10.12 -0.01
C TRP A 71 -15.84 10.33 0.13
N ALA A 72 -15.37 11.57 0.08
CA ALA A 72 -13.97 11.95 0.21
C ALA A 72 -13.67 12.71 1.53
N SER A 73 -14.61 12.74 2.47
CA SER A 73 -14.43 13.35 3.79
C SER A 73 -13.33 12.63 4.59
N ASP A 74 -12.66 13.35 5.49
CA ASP A 74 -11.55 12.80 6.30
C ASP A 74 -11.96 11.52 7.07
N ASP A 75 -13.22 11.43 7.52
CA ASP A 75 -13.79 10.27 8.24
C ASP A 75 -13.98 9.04 7.34
N THR A 76 -14.10 9.23 6.03
CA THR A 76 -14.31 8.14 5.05
C THR A 76 -13.02 7.62 4.45
N LEU A 77 -11.91 8.37 4.56
CA LEU A 77 -10.62 8.03 3.95
C LEU A 77 -10.11 6.64 4.33
N GLY A 78 -10.33 6.18 5.56
CA GLY A 78 -9.90 4.85 6.01
C GLY A 78 -10.63 3.69 5.33
N SER A 79 -11.84 3.94 4.84
CA SER A 79 -12.63 3.00 4.05
C SER A 79 -12.37 3.16 2.55
N LEU A 80 -12.17 4.40 2.08
CA LEU A 80 -11.94 4.74 0.69
C LEU A 80 -10.55 4.29 0.22
N ILE A 81 -9.48 4.66 0.93
CA ILE A 81 -8.11 4.49 0.48
C ILE A 81 -7.46 3.28 1.16
N GLN A 82 -6.75 2.48 0.38
CA GLN A 82 -5.85 1.43 0.87
C GLN A 82 -4.45 1.57 0.28
N HIS A 83 -3.46 1.21 1.08
CA HIS A 83 -2.06 1.18 0.68
C HIS A 83 -1.57 -0.27 0.71
N LEU A 84 -1.31 -0.85 -0.46
CA LEU A 84 -0.91 -2.25 -0.60
C LEU A 84 0.49 -2.32 -1.20
N THR A 85 1.43 -2.92 -0.47
CA THR A 85 2.78 -3.17 -0.97
C THR A 85 3.11 -4.65 -0.99
N PHE A 86 4.02 -5.01 -1.89
CA PHE A 86 4.58 -6.34 -2.01
C PHE A 86 6.10 -6.25 -1.88
N ALA A 87 6.65 -7.06 -0.97
CA ALA A 87 8.08 -7.11 -0.66
C ALA A 87 8.68 -5.76 -0.22
N SER A 88 7.95 -5.05 0.64
CA SER A 88 8.30 -3.68 1.00
C SER A 88 9.59 -3.57 1.86
N THR A 89 10.57 -2.80 1.39
CA THR A 89 11.70 -2.27 2.19
C THR A 89 11.38 -0.90 2.83
N GLY A 90 12.06 -0.49 3.91
CA GLY A 90 11.84 0.84 4.50
C GLY A 90 12.03 1.98 3.48
N ALA A 91 10.99 2.80 3.28
CA ALA A 91 10.92 3.80 2.19
C ALA A 91 11.51 5.18 2.54
N GLY A 92 11.87 5.45 3.78
CA GLY A 92 12.39 6.75 4.17
C GLY A 92 13.09 6.70 5.51
N ASP A 93 13.54 7.86 5.99
CA ASP A 93 14.06 7.98 7.34
C ASP A 93 12.97 7.76 8.41
N MET A 94 13.36 7.77 9.68
CA MET A 94 12.42 7.63 10.79
C MET A 94 11.38 8.76 10.85
N GLY A 95 11.73 9.97 10.39
CA GLY A 95 10.82 11.11 10.36
C GLY A 95 9.70 10.88 9.34
N TYR A 96 10.07 10.44 8.14
CA TYR A 96 9.11 10.11 7.08
C TYR A 96 8.16 8.98 7.50
N LEU A 97 8.67 7.89 8.10
CA LEU A 97 7.82 6.81 8.59
C LEU A 97 6.88 7.26 9.71
N THR A 98 7.32 8.20 10.55
CA THR A 98 6.47 8.81 11.58
C THR A 98 5.30 9.54 10.94
N LEU A 99 5.56 10.43 9.97
CA LEU A 99 4.51 11.16 9.24
C LEU A 99 3.53 10.21 8.54
N LEU A 100 4.06 9.15 7.91
CA LEU A 100 3.24 8.16 7.22
C LEU A 100 2.36 7.36 8.20
N ASN A 101 2.88 7.01 9.38
CA ASN A 101 2.10 6.34 10.42
C ASN A 101 1.04 7.24 11.07
N GLU A 102 1.37 8.53 11.24
CA GLU A 102 0.41 9.53 11.68
C GLU A 102 -0.71 9.69 10.67
N LEU A 103 -0.38 9.72 9.37
CA LEU A 103 -1.38 9.74 8.29
C LEU A 103 -2.32 8.54 8.38
N TYR A 104 -1.79 7.32 8.50
CA TYR A 104 -2.62 6.12 8.65
C TYR A 104 -3.47 6.16 9.91
N GLY A 105 -2.90 6.61 11.03
CA GLY A 105 -3.60 6.69 12.31
C GLY A 105 -4.69 7.76 12.32
N ARG A 106 -4.42 8.92 11.73
CA ARG A 106 -5.35 10.05 11.66
C ARG A 106 -6.58 9.69 10.84
N TYR A 107 -6.38 9.09 9.67
CA TYR A 107 -7.45 8.80 8.72
C TYR A 107 -7.90 7.34 8.75
N GLN A 108 -7.45 6.55 9.72
CA GLN A 108 -7.78 5.11 9.87
C GLN A 108 -7.51 4.29 8.59
N ILE A 109 -6.50 4.67 7.82
CA ILE A 109 -6.15 4.00 6.55
C ILE A 109 -5.53 2.64 6.85
N ARG A 110 -6.06 1.62 6.18
CA ARG A 110 -5.47 0.27 6.18
C ARG A 110 -4.31 0.20 5.20
N ALA A 111 -3.12 -0.06 5.74
CA ALA A 111 -1.92 -0.33 4.95
C ALA A 111 -1.50 -1.79 5.14
N TRP A 112 -1.18 -2.48 4.04
CA TRP A 112 -0.77 -3.89 4.02
C TRP A 112 0.54 -4.06 3.29
N ASP A 113 1.41 -4.91 3.85
CA ASP A 113 2.61 -5.38 3.21
C ASP A 113 2.60 -6.89 3.07
N PHE A 114 2.63 -7.39 1.84
CA PHE A 114 2.71 -8.80 1.57
C PHE A 114 4.16 -9.21 1.40
N LEU A 115 4.64 -10.08 2.28
CA LEU A 115 6.02 -10.52 2.30
C LEU A 115 6.14 -12.03 2.14
N ASN A 116 6.91 -12.47 1.15
CA ASN A 116 7.41 -13.83 1.12
C ASN A 116 8.49 -13.99 2.21
N HIS A 117 8.31 -14.95 3.11
CA HIS A 117 9.17 -15.11 4.29
C HIS A 117 10.64 -15.41 3.97
N TRP A 118 10.93 -15.92 2.76
CA TRP A 118 12.30 -16.19 2.30
C TRP A 118 12.78 -15.20 1.22
N ASP A 119 12.03 -14.10 0.98
CA ASP A 119 12.49 -13.01 0.15
C ASP A 119 13.81 -12.45 0.70
N ARG A 120 14.85 -12.45 -0.14
CA ARG A 120 16.21 -12.02 0.23
C ARG A 120 16.46 -10.55 -0.05
N THR A 121 15.50 -9.85 -0.64
CA THR A 121 15.61 -8.42 -0.99
C THR A 121 15.50 -7.50 0.24
N PRO A 122 14.69 -7.82 1.29
CA PRO A 122 14.66 -7.08 2.55
C PRO A 122 15.95 -7.07 3.39
N LEU A 123 17.06 -7.66 2.93
CA LEU A 123 18.34 -7.67 3.66
C LEU A 123 18.98 -6.27 3.84
N ALA A 124 18.38 -5.21 3.28
CA ALA A 124 18.76 -3.83 3.54
C ALA A 124 17.51 -2.94 3.55
N PRO A 125 16.95 -2.64 4.72
CA PRO A 125 17.55 -1.52 5.46
C PRO A 125 17.73 -1.80 6.98
N PRO A 126 18.58 -1.03 7.68
CA PRO A 126 18.93 -1.26 9.08
C PRO A 126 17.71 -1.44 10.01
N TYR A 127 17.91 -2.17 11.10
CA TYR A 127 16.94 -2.53 12.15
C TYR A 127 16.03 -1.38 12.66
N HIS A 128 16.39 -0.12 12.43
CA HIS A 128 15.64 1.06 12.84
C HIS A 128 14.37 1.31 12.00
N PHE A 129 14.25 0.79 10.78
CA PHE A 129 13.10 1.04 9.89
C PHE A 129 11.87 0.17 10.16
N ARG A 130 11.77 -0.43 11.36
CA ARG A 130 10.69 -1.34 11.77
C ARG A 130 9.41 -0.63 12.20
N ASN A 131 9.42 0.70 12.27
CA ASN A 131 8.28 1.49 12.74
C ASN A 131 7.34 1.84 11.59
N TRP A 132 6.74 0.82 10.97
CA TRP A 132 5.63 1.01 10.05
C TRP A 132 4.35 0.45 10.69
N ARG A 133 3.29 1.27 10.75
CA ARG A 133 1.96 0.94 11.27
C ARG A 133 1.14 0.05 10.32
N GLY A 134 1.65 -0.24 9.13
CA GLY A 134 1.05 -1.19 8.20
C GLY A 134 1.03 -2.62 8.75
N HIS A 135 0.05 -3.39 8.34
CA HIS A 135 -0.02 -4.81 8.65
C HIS A 135 0.88 -5.58 7.68
N ARG A 136 1.93 -6.22 8.21
CA ARG A 136 2.72 -7.15 7.40
C ARG A 136 2.08 -8.53 7.39
N TYR A 137 1.58 -8.92 6.24
CA TYR A 137 1.12 -10.27 5.94
C TYR A 137 2.30 -11.09 5.43
N ILE A 138 2.81 -12.00 6.26
CA ILE A 138 3.83 -12.97 5.84
C ILE A 138 3.11 -14.14 5.20
N LEU A 139 3.40 -14.41 3.93
CA LEU A 139 2.81 -15.52 3.21
C LEU A 139 3.13 -16.86 3.91
N PRO A 140 2.15 -17.77 4.07
CA PRO A 140 2.40 -19.08 4.67
C PRO A 140 3.48 -19.85 3.92
N GLN A 141 4.23 -20.66 4.67
CA GLN A 141 5.34 -21.43 4.11
C GLN A 141 4.84 -22.43 3.06
N GLU A 142 3.69 -23.02 3.30
CA GLU A 142 3.05 -24.01 2.43
C GLU A 142 2.77 -23.41 1.04
N VAL A 143 2.25 -22.18 1.01
CA VAL A 143 1.95 -21.43 -0.23
C VAL A 143 3.23 -21.08 -0.97
N THR A 144 4.22 -20.55 -0.24
CA THR A 144 5.48 -20.06 -0.82
C THR A 144 6.41 -21.19 -1.27
N CYS A 145 6.35 -22.37 -0.66
CA CYS A 145 7.03 -23.57 -1.13
C CYS A 145 6.34 -24.16 -2.38
N HIS A 146 5.00 -24.24 -2.37
CA HIS A 146 4.24 -24.76 -3.51
C HIS A 146 4.45 -23.91 -4.78
N LEU A 147 4.54 -22.60 -4.62
CA LEU A 147 4.66 -21.63 -5.70
C LEU A 147 6.09 -21.07 -5.86
N GLY A 148 7.09 -21.78 -5.34
CA GLY A 148 8.47 -21.27 -5.24
C GLY A 148 9.05 -20.79 -6.57
N ALA A 149 8.72 -21.43 -7.69
CA ALA A 149 9.16 -21.02 -9.02
C ALA A 149 8.67 -19.61 -9.40
N GLY A 150 7.45 -19.24 -9.01
CA GLY A 150 6.86 -17.94 -9.30
C GLY A 150 7.55 -16.79 -8.56
N PHE A 151 8.16 -17.06 -7.42
CA PHE A 151 8.93 -16.07 -6.65
C PHE A 151 10.36 -15.89 -7.16
N GLY A 152 10.85 -16.78 -8.03
CA GLY A 152 12.20 -16.75 -8.57
C GLY A 152 13.29 -17.05 -7.52
N PRO A 153 14.58 -17.00 -7.91
CA PRO A 153 15.69 -17.53 -7.11
C PRO A 153 15.96 -16.79 -5.79
N ILE A 154 15.44 -15.57 -5.65
CA ILE A 154 15.60 -14.74 -4.45
C ILE A 154 14.29 -14.49 -3.70
N GLY A 155 13.18 -15.10 -4.15
CA GLY A 155 11.91 -15.01 -3.44
C GLY A 155 11.06 -13.76 -3.71
N HIS A 156 11.39 -12.94 -4.73
CA HIS A 156 10.94 -11.54 -4.84
C HIS A 156 10.00 -11.22 -6.02
N LEU A 157 9.87 -12.12 -7.01
CA LEU A 157 9.10 -11.82 -8.21
C LEU A 157 7.60 -11.69 -7.91
N ILE A 158 6.95 -10.64 -8.44
CA ILE A 158 5.49 -10.40 -8.27
C ILE A 158 4.64 -11.57 -8.74
N GLN A 159 5.12 -12.34 -9.71
CA GLN A 159 4.41 -13.52 -10.20
C GLN A 159 4.05 -14.48 -9.05
N GLY A 160 4.97 -14.73 -8.11
CA GLY A 160 4.71 -15.59 -6.95
C GLY A 160 3.62 -15.03 -6.03
N TYR A 161 3.55 -13.71 -5.88
CA TYR A 161 2.51 -13.05 -5.08
C TYR A 161 1.13 -13.17 -5.73
N TYR A 162 1.03 -12.99 -7.04
CA TYR A 162 -0.23 -13.20 -7.76
C TYR A 162 -0.71 -14.64 -7.67
N GLN A 163 0.19 -15.60 -7.93
CA GLN A 163 -0.13 -17.03 -7.82
C GLN A 163 -0.53 -17.41 -6.39
N SER A 164 0.10 -16.80 -5.39
CA SER A 164 -0.24 -17.04 -3.98
C SER A 164 -1.62 -16.51 -3.64
N ALA A 165 -1.97 -15.31 -4.10
CA ALA A 165 -3.29 -14.73 -3.89
C ALA A 165 -4.38 -15.60 -4.54
N GLU A 166 -4.17 -16.03 -5.79
CA GLU A 166 -5.08 -16.93 -6.51
C GLU A 166 -5.23 -18.28 -5.80
N TRP A 167 -4.12 -18.89 -5.41
CA TRP A 167 -4.14 -20.19 -4.73
C TRP A 167 -4.84 -20.09 -3.36
N MET A 168 -4.55 -19.06 -2.57
CA MET A 168 -5.20 -18.83 -1.27
C MET A 168 -6.71 -18.56 -1.42
N ALA A 169 -7.12 -17.82 -2.44
CA ALA A 169 -8.54 -17.58 -2.74
C ALA A 169 -9.27 -18.90 -3.08
N ASN A 170 -8.61 -19.80 -3.81
CA ASN A 170 -9.19 -21.08 -4.21
C ASN A 170 -9.22 -22.13 -3.08
N HIS A 171 -8.36 -21.99 -2.06
CA HIS A 171 -8.19 -23.01 -1.00
C HIS A 171 -8.57 -22.52 0.41
N GLY A 172 -8.95 -21.25 0.59
CA GLY A 172 -9.42 -20.70 1.87
C GLY A 172 -8.34 -20.64 2.96
N LEU A 173 -7.12 -20.24 2.60
CA LEU A 173 -5.94 -20.27 3.49
C LEU A 173 -5.40 -18.87 3.82
N ASP A 174 -6.28 -17.94 4.20
CA ASP A 174 -5.94 -16.57 4.60
C ASP A 174 -5.47 -16.50 6.08
N GLN A 175 -4.17 -16.64 6.34
CA GLN A 175 -3.61 -16.37 7.67
C GLN A 175 -3.14 -14.92 7.82
N VAL A 176 -4.01 -14.04 8.32
CA VAL A 176 -3.58 -12.69 8.74
C VAL A 176 -2.82 -12.78 10.07
N LYS A 177 -1.49 -12.79 10.03
CA LYS A 177 -0.66 -12.54 11.23
C LYS A 177 -0.42 -11.04 11.37
N THR A 178 -1.05 -10.39 12.34
CA THR A 178 -0.74 -9.00 12.68
C THR A 178 0.64 -8.90 13.34
N ALA A 179 1.58 -8.19 12.72
CA ALA A 179 2.90 -7.95 13.30
C ALA A 179 2.89 -7.06 14.56
N TYR A 180 1.77 -6.38 14.85
CA TYR A 180 1.53 -5.68 16.12
C TYR A 180 0.91 -6.64 17.14
N ARG A 181 1.72 -7.24 18.00
CA ARG A 181 1.27 -7.50 19.37
C ARG A 181 1.38 -6.16 20.10
N SER A 182 0.27 -5.64 20.61
CA SER A 182 0.26 -4.51 21.53
C SER A 182 1.08 -4.88 22.77
N GLY A 183 2.35 -4.50 22.76
CA GLY A 183 3.30 -4.70 23.84
C GLY A 183 3.88 -3.36 24.27
N TYR A 184 3.00 -2.47 24.75
CA TYR A 184 3.34 -1.47 25.74
C TYR A 184 2.33 -1.62 26.88
N ALA A 185 2.75 -2.34 27.90
CA ALA A 185 2.35 -2.14 29.29
C ALA A 185 3.65 -1.98 30.08
#